data_AF-A0A9D7QU86-F1
#
_entry.id   AF-A0A9D7QU86-F1
#
_cell.length_a   1.000
_cell.length_b   1.000
_cell.length_c   1.000
_cell.angle_alpha   90.00
_cell.angle_beta   90.00
_cell.angle_gamma   90.00
#
_symmetry.space_group_name_H-M   'P 1'
#
loop_
_entity.id
_entity.type
_entity.pdbx_description
1 polymer ?
#
loop_
_entity_poly.entity_id
_entity_poly.type
_entity_poly.pdbx_seq_one_letter_code
_entity_poly.pdbx_strand_id
1 'polypeptide(L)'
;MFRIRLHLLEQLISGRFPGGSLASSTQMFPATTYSAAGSYDITLIVTDGANSDTITKAAFITNIASGTIPFAEGFETGTIAADWKLKGQPSNPSYWNVIGGVGGYGTSNYSLEYNNYYYDAQGAHDALWTAKYDFTNMSQAKLYFDVAYVPYSNTYSDTLEVLVSTDCGATFTSLYLKGGNQLATGPANASAPFVPSASQWRTDTVDVSRLCGL
;
A
#
# COMPACT_ATOMS: atom_id res chain seq x y z
N MET A 1 -9.53 57.93 -26.45
CA MET A 1 -9.07 56.52 -26.38
C MET A 1 -8.55 56.27 -24.97
N PHE A 2 -9.40 55.75 -24.08
CA PHE A 2 -9.01 55.44 -22.71
C PHE A 2 -8.24 54.12 -22.70
N ARG A 3 -6.94 54.17 -22.38
CA ARG A 3 -6.16 52.98 -22.03
C ARG A 3 -6.29 52.74 -20.53
N ILE A 4 -7.17 51.82 -20.14
CA ILE A 4 -7.14 51.22 -18.81
C ILE A 4 -6.02 50.19 -18.83
N ARG A 5 -4.90 50.47 -18.15
CA ARG A 5 -3.98 49.40 -17.74
C ARG A 5 -4.61 48.72 -16.53
N LEU A 6 -5.15 47.53 -16.76
CA LEU A 6 -5.46 46.60 -15.67
C LEU A 6 -4.12 46.09 -15.13
N HIS A 7 -3.66 46.64 -14.00
CA HIS A 7 -2.64 45.98 -13.18
C HIS A 7 -3.35 44.77 -12.58
N LEU A 8 -3.17 43.59 -13.18
CA LEU A 8 -3.32 42.36 -12.43
C LEU A 8 -2.26 42.44 -11.33
N LEU A 9 -2.70 42.59 -10.07
CA LEU A 9 -1.88 42.26 -8.92
C LEU A 9 -1.44 40.82 -9.12
N GLU A 10 -0.20 40.61 -9.53
CA GLU A 10 0.42 39.30 -9.51
C GLU A 10 0.46 38.87 -8.04
N GLN A 11 -0.52 38.08 -7.61
CA GLN A 11 -0.46 37.48 -6.29
C GLN A 11 0.78 36.59 -6.26
N LEU A 12 1.75 36.98 -5.43
CA LEU A 12 2.95 36.18 -5.21
C LEU A 12 2.58 35.08 -4.22
N ILE A 13 2.70 33.85 -4.66
CA ILE A 13 2.50 32.66 -3.83
C ILE A 13 3.89 32.18 -3.42
N SER A 14 4.07 31.80 -2.15
CA SER A 14 5.29 31.16 -1.67
C SER A 14 4.95 29.99 -0.76
N GLY A 15 5.44 28.80 -1.10
CA GLY A 15 5.36 27.61 -0.26
C GLY A 15 6.66 27.41 0.53
N ARG A 16 6.56 26.99 1.78
CA ARG A 16 7.69 26.46 2.57
C ARG A 16 7.49 24.98 2.86
N PHE A 17 8.58 24.24 2.68
CA PHE A 17 8.66 22.79 2.77
C PHE A 17 9.91 22.37 3.57
N PRO A 18 10.03 22.72 4.86
CA PRO A 18 11.21 22.42 5.66
C PRO A 18 11.53 20.91 5.63
N GLY A 19 12.79 20.55 5.36
CA GLY A 19 13.22 19.14 5.25
C GLY A 19 12.97 18.48 3.89
N GLY A 20 12.30 19.16 2.95
CA GLY A 20 12.20 18.72 1.55
C GLY A 20 13.45 19.09 0.75
N SER A 21 13.63 18.44 -0.41
CA SER A 21 14.70 18.74 -1.38
C SER A 21 14.67 20.18 -1.86
N LEU A 22 13.48 20.79 -1.91
CA LEU A 22 13.28 22.22 -2.09
C LEU A 22 12.60 22.79 -0.84
N ALA A 23 13.34 23.56 -0.04
CA ALA A 23 12.84 24.09 1.24
C ALA A 23 11.80 25.22 1.07
N SER A 24 11.76 25.88 -0.09
CA SER A 24 10.73 26.88 -0.42
C SER A 24 10.61 27.10 -1.93
N SER A 25 9.45 27.56 -2.40
CA SER A 25 9.23 27.87 -3.81
C SER A 25 8.18 28.96 -3.99
N THR A 26 8.32 29.78 -5.03
CA THR A 26 7.31 30.76 -5.45
C THR A 26 6.48 30.32 -6.66
N GLN A 27 6.69 29.10 -7.14
CA GLN A 27 5.87 28.54 -8.21
C GLN A 27 4.48 28.21 -7.70
N MET A 28 3.48 28.35 -8.58
CA MET A 28 2.10 27.98 -8.27
C MET A 28 1.94 26.48 -7.96
N PHE A 29 2.76 25.64 -8.59
CA PHE A 29 2.77 24.18 -8.41
C PHE A 29 4.19 23.69 -8.09
N PRO A 30 4.67 23.90 -6.86
CA PRO A 30 6.02 23.49 -6.48
C PRO A 30 6.08 21.98 -6.24
N ALA A 31 7.17 21.35 -6.70
CA ALA A 31 7.48 19.95 -6.38
C ALA A 31 8.67 19.89 -5.41
N THR A 32 8.54 19.08 -4.36
CA THR A 32 9.59 18.84 -3.35
C THR A 32 9.48 17.39 -2.90
N THR A 33 10.60 16.79 -2.50
CA THR A 33 10.67 15.38 -2.07
C THR A 33 11.27 15.27 -0.68
N TYR A 34 10.77 14.35 0.12
CA TYR A 34 11.23 14.10 1.49
C TYR A 34 11.88 12.72 1.55
N SER A 35 13.21 12.66 1.64
CA SER A 35 13.96 11.39 1.69
C SER A 35 14.07 10.83 3.11
N ALA A 36 14.25 11.71 4.10
CA ALA A 36 14.32 11.32 5.50
C ALA A 36 12.94 10.95 6.06
N ALA A 37 12.90 9.99 6.98
CA ALA A 37 11.69 9.68 7.73
C ALA A 37 11.36 10.84 8.67
N GLY A 38 10.07 11.13 8.83
CA GLY A 38 9.59 12.22 9.66
C GLY A 38 8.23 12.75 9.23
N SER A 39 7.68 13.61 10.06
CA SER A 39 6.49 14.40 9.76
C SER A 39 6.91 15.84 9.47
N TYR A 40 6.37 16.40 8.39
CA TYR A 40 6.74 17.71 7.88
C TYR A 40 5.51 18.60 7.73
N ASP A 41 5.62 19.79 8.30
CA ASP A 41 4.63 20.84 8.15
C ASP A 41 4.78 21.49 6.77
N ILE A 42 3.64 21.80 6.14
CA ILE A 42 3.62 22.58 4.91
C ILE A 42 2.98 23.93 5.17
N THR A 43 3.69 24.99 4.79
CA THR A 43 3.19 26.36 4.92
C THR A 43 3.00 26.98 3.54
N LEU A 44 1.82 27.54 3.31
CA LEU A 44 1.50 28.35 2.14
C LEU A 44 1.35 29.81 2.58
N ILE A 45 2.04 30.70 1.87
CA ILE A 45 2.02 32.14 2.07
C ILE A 45 1.51 32.78 0.77
N VAL A 46 0.48 33.61 0.87
CA VAL A 46 -0.05 34.39 -0.26
C VAL A 46 0.10 35.86 0.06
N THR A 47 0.60 36.66 -0.88
CA THR A 47 0.71 38.11 -0.69
C THR A 47 0.24 38.89 -1.91
N ASP A 48 -0.36 40.05 -1.67
CA ASP A 48 -0.69 41.05 -2.69
C ASP A 48 0.41 42.12 -2.86
N GLY A 49 1.57 41.93 -2.20
CA GLY A 49 2.69 42.87 -2.16
C GLY A 49 2.65 43.88 -1.00
N ALA A 50 1.50 44.04 -0.33
CA ALA A 50 1.34 44.90 0.85
C ALA A 50 0.95 44.10 2.10
N ASN A 51 0.10 43.09 1.92
CA ASN A 51 -0.40 42.20 2.96
C ASN A 51 -0.05 40.75 2.61
N SER A 52 0.08 39.92 3.63
CA SER A 52 0.28 38.49 3.46
C SER A 52 -0.69 37.71 4.34
N ASP A 53 -1.23 36.63 3.79
CA ASP A 53 -1.94 35.60 4.54
C ASP A 53 -1.09 34.32 4.56
N THR A 54 -1.20 33.53 5.63
CA THR A 54 -0.39 32.33 5.84
C THR A 54 -1.23 31.21 6.43
N ILE A 55 -1.15 30.03 5.82
CA ILE A 55 -1.73 28.81 6.35
C ILE A 55 -0.65 27.75 6.51
N THR A 56 -0.61 27.13 7.68
CA THR A 56 0.26 25.98 7.97
C THR A 56 -0.59 24.76 8.20
N LYS A 57 -0.30 23.68 7.48
CA LYS A 57 -0.83 22.35 7.75
C LYS A 57 0.24 21.55 8.48
N ALA A 58 0.00 21.30 9.76
CA ALA A 58 0.88 20.51 10.60
C ALA A 58 0.90 19.04 10.15
N ALA A 59 2.07 18.40 10.18
CA ALA A 59 2.31 17.00 9.82
C ALA A 59 1.66 16.58 8.48
N PHE A 60 1.57 17.50 7.53
CA PHE A 60 0.84 17.29 6.28
C PHE A 60 1.51 16.23 5.40
N ILE A 61 2.84 16.13 5.46
CA ILE A 61 3.59 15.03 4.87
C ILE A 61 4.12 14.15 5.99
N THR A 62 3.94 12.84 5.87
CA THR A 62 4.59 11.85 6.74
C THR A 62 5.34 10.85 5.87
N ASN A 63 6.66 10.82 6.01
CA ASN A 63 7.50 9.80 5.41
C ASN A 63 7.92 8.81 6.49
N ILE A 64 7.72 7.51 6.22
CA ILE A 64 8.07 6.44 7.15
C ILE A 64 9.43 5.89 6.74
N ALA A 65 10.23 5.46 7.72
CA ALA A 65 11.49 4.76 7.45
C ALA A 65 11.23 3.51 6.61
N SER A 66 12.15 3.18 5.71
CA SER A 66 12.12 1.87 5.05
C SER A 66 12.49 0.79 6.05
N GLY A 67 11.76 -0.32 6.05
CA GLY A 67 12.19 -1.56 6.65
C GLY A 67 13.39 -2.15 5.92
N THR A 68 14.17 -2.96 6.62
CA THR A 68 15.28 -3.71 6.04
C THR A 68 14.79 -5.00 5.41
N ILE A 69 15.52 -5.48 4.41
CA ILE A 69 15.33 -6.80 3.80
C ILE A 69 16.59 -7.67 4.02
N PRO A 70 16.45 -9.00 4.19
CA PRO A 70 15.22 -9.78 4.11
C PRO A 70 14.28 -9.52 5.32
N PHE A 71 12.99 -9.48 5.04
CA PHE A 71 11.92 -9.35 6.02
C PHE A 71 11.05 -10.62 5.98
N ALA A 72 10.58 -11.06 7.15
CA ALA A 72 9.66 -12.18 7.27
C ALA A 72 8.55 -11.83 8.28
N GLU A 73 7.31 -12.10 7.88
CA GLU A 73 6.13 -11.98 8.74
C GLU A 73 5.39 -13.32 8.71
N GLY A 74 5.16 -13.89 9.89
CA GLY A 74 4.45 -15.15 10.07
C GLY A 74 3.07 -14.99 10.72
N PHE A 75 2.70 -13.76 11.09
CA PHE A 75 1.48 -13.39 11.82
C PHE A 75 1.37 -14.00 13.22
N GLU A 76 2.45 -14.57 13.76
CA GLU A 76 2.47 -15.30 15.03
C GLU A 76 2.29 -14.40 16.27
N THR A 77 2.27 -13.09 16.10
CA THR A 77 1.85 -12.13 17.13
C THR A 77 0.33 -12.05 17.26
N GLY A 78 -0.43 -12.65 16.34
CA GLY A 78 -1.88 -12.58 16.27
C GLY A 78 -2.42 -11.24 15.75
N THR A 79 -1.55 -10.37 15.22
CA THR A 79 -1.93 -9.04 14.73
C THR A 79 -1.23 -8.70 13.42
N ILE A 80 -1.82 -7.80 12.64
CA ILE A 80 -1.14 -7.19 11.49
C ILE A 80 0.00 -6.29 12.00
N ALA A 81 1.15 -6.31 11.32
CA ALA A 81 2.28 -5.46 11.63
C ALA A 81 1.87 -3.98 11.65
N ALA A 82 2.36 -3.22 12.64
CA ALA A 82 1.85 -1.87 12.93
C ALA A 82 2.10 -0.84 11.81
N ASP A 83 3.10 -1.08 10.96
CA ASP A 83 3.47 -0.24 9.81
C ASP A 83 2.80 -0.69 8.50
N TRP A 84 2.04 -1.78 8.53
CA TRP A 84 1.22 -2.23 7.41
C TRP A 84 -0.14 -1.54 7.43
N LYS A 85 -0.75 -1.40 6.25
CA LYS A 85 -1.99 -0.63 6.06
C LYS A 85 -3.04 -1.48 5.39
N LEU A 86 -4.19 -1.60 6.04
CA LEU A 86 -5.40 -2.14 5.46
C LEU A 86 -6.02 -1.12 4.50
N LYS A 87 -6.37 -1.57 3.30
CA LYS A 87 -6.85 -0.75 2.17
C LYS A 87 -8.12 -1.38 1.60
N GLY A 88 -9.18 -1.24 2.39
CA GLY A 88 -10.54 -1.60 2.01
C GLY A 88 -11.16 -0.64 1.01
N GLN A 89 -12.42 -0.91 0.70
CA GLN A 89 -13.21 -0.06 -0.18
C GLN A 89 -13.64 1.24 0.52
N PRO A 90 -13.92 2.33 -0.21
CA PRO A 90 -14.41 3.57 0.40
C PRO A 90 -15.69 3.38 1.25
N SER A 91 -16.54 2.41 0.89
CA SER A 91 -17.78 2.07 1.58
C SER A 91 -17.63 0.97 2.63
N ASN A 92 -16.46 0.31 2.72
CA ASN A 92 -16.30 -0.83 3.61
C ASN A 92 -14.83 -0.99 4.08
N PRO A 93 -14.55 -0.98 5.40
CA PRO A 93 -13.22 -1.27 5.89
C PRO A 93 -12.70 -2.62 5.38
N SER A 94 -11.38 -2.76 5.36
CA SER A 94 -10.76 -3.99 4.87
C SER A 94 -11.19 -5.20 5.70
N TYR A 95 -11.46 -6.34 5.05
CA TYR A 95 -11.81 -7.61 5.72
C TYR A 95 -10.63 -8.55 5.92
N TRP A 96 -9.41 -8.13 5.55
CA TRP A 96 -8.21 -8.88 5.89
C TRP A 96 -8.03 -8.90 7.42
N ASN A 97 -7.94 -10.10 7.99
CA ASN A 97 -7.78 -10.30 9.43
C ASN A 97 -6.79 -11.42 9.74
N VAL A 98 -6.04 -11.28 10.84
CA VAL A 98 -5.22 -12.39 11.34
C VAL A 98 -6.12 -13.32 12.15
N ILE A 99 -6.08 -14.61 11.81
CA ILE A 99 -6.84 -15.66 12.51
C ILE A 99 -5.87 -16.64 13.20
N GLY A 100 -6.31 -17.23 14.31
CA GLY A 100 -5.57 -18.23 15.05
C GLY A 100 -6.11 -19.64 14.85
N GLY A 101 -5.29 -20.64 15.15
CA GLY A 101 -5.61 -22.06 14.97
C GLY A 101 -5.52 -22.55 13.52
N VAL A 102 -5.13 -21.66 12.59
CA VAL A 102 -4.95 -21.96 11.17
C VAL A 102 -3.67 -21.29 10.72
N GLY A 103 -2.66 -22.11 10.40
CA GLY A 103 -1.34 -21.65 9.99
C GLY A 103 -0.70 -22.56 8.94
N GLY A 104 0.41 -22.09 8.38
CA GLY A 104 1.08 -22.70 7.24
C GLY A 104 1.65 -24.09 7.56
N TYR A 105 1.36 -25.07 6.69
CA TYR A 105 1.93 -26.42 6.71
C TYR A 105 1.79 -27.19 8.05
N GLY A 106 0.87 -26.77 8.92
CA GLY A 106 0.76 -27.32 10.29
C GLY A 106 1.96 -27.00 11.18
N THR A 107 2.74 -25.97 10.83
CA THR A 107 3.96 -25.54 11.53
C THR A 107 3.82 -24.19 12.23
N SER A 108 2.75 -23.45 11.94
CA SER A 108 2.45 -22.14 12.51
C SER A 108 1.01 -22.12 13.03
N ASN A 109 0.69 -21.16 13.91
CA ASN A 109 -0.63 -21.09 14.55
C ASN A 109 -1.52 -19.98 13.99
N TYR A 110 -0.92 -18.98 13.33
CA TYR A 110 -1.64 -17.84 12.79
C TYR A 110 -1.45 -17.71 11.29
N SER A 111 -2.40 -17.06 10.65
CA SER A 111 -2.37 -16.69 9.24
C SER A 111 -3.23 -15.47 8.98
N LEU A 112 -3.02 -14.82 7.84
CA LEU A 112 -3.87 -13.74 7.36
C LEU A 112 -4.98 -14.35 6.48
N GLU A 113 -6.23 -14.08 6.83
CA GLU A 113 -7.42 -14.56 6.13
C GLU A 113 -8.15 -13.42 5.42
N TYR A 114 -8.75 -13.75 4.28
CA TYR A 114 -9.86 -13.01 3.72
C TYR A 114 -11.08 -13.93 3.58
N ASN A 115 -12.14 -13.66 4.33
CA ASN A 115 -13.28 -14.58 4.44
C ASN A 115 -14.34 -14.38 3.34
N ASN A 116 -14.04 -14.82 2.11
CA ASN A 116 -14.96 -14.76 0.97
C ASN A 116 -16.11 -15.77 1.03
N TYR A 117 -16.14 -16.67 2.01
CA TYR A 117 -17.26 -17.60 2.16
C TYR A 117 -18.51 -16.90 2.69
N TYR A 118 -18.35 -16.01 3.68
CA TYR A 118 -19.46 -15.26 4.28
C TYR A 118 -19.62 -13.86 3.71
N TYR A 119 -18.55 -13.30 3.16
CA TYR A 119 -18.56 -11.98 2.55
C TYR A 119 -18.65 -12.09 1.03
N ASP A 120 -19.79 -11.69 0.47
CA ASP A 120 -19.95 -11.56 -0.98
C ASP A 120 -19.22 -10.31 -1.46
N ALA A 121 -17.98 -10.52 -1.89
CA ALA A 121 -17.08 -9.49 -2.39
C ALA A 121 -17.09 -9.39 -3.93
N GLN A 122 -18.18 -9.77 -4.61
CA GLN A 122 -18.18 -9.84 -6.08
C GLN A 122 -17.81 -8.49 -6.72
N GLY A 123 -16.70 -8.48 -7.48
CA GLY A 123 -16.17 -7.29 -8.15
C GLY A 123 -15.51 -6.27 -7.21
N ALA A 124 -15.43 -6.57 -5.92
CA ALA A 124 -14.72 -5.77 -4.94
C ALA A 124 -13.22 -6.12 -4.92
N HIS A 125 -12.44 -5.15 -4.47
CA HIS A 125 -10.99 -5.29 -4.27
C HIS A 125 -10.65 -4.77 -2.89
N ASP A 126 -9.77 -5.49 -2.22
CA ASP A 126 -9.29 -5.17 -0.88
C ASP A 126 -7.80 -5.53 -0.80
N ALA A 127 -7.03 -4.74 -0.07
CA ALA A 127 -5.58 -4.89 -0.07
C ALA A 127 -4.99 -4.70 1.32
N LEU A 128 -3.86 -5.38 1.54
CA LEU A 128 -2.94 -5.13 2.64
C LEU A 128 -1.66 -4.57 2.02
N TRP A 129 -1.30 -3.34 2.39
CA TRP A 129 -0.03 -2.74 2.00
C TRP A 129 0.97 -2.99 3.10
N THR A 130 2.12 -3.57 2.73
CA THR A 130 3.22 -3.77 3.67
C THR A 130 3.89 -2.44 4.02
N ALA A 131 4.87 -2.51 4.91
CA ALA A 131 5.85 -1.45 5.08
C ALA A 131 6.56 -1.12 3.75
N LYS A 132 7.23 0.04 3.72
CA LYS A 132 8.18 0.38 2.66
C LYS A 132 9.48 -0.40 2.90
N TYR A 133 10.12 -0.91 1.86
CA TYR A 133 11.39 -1.61 1.96
C TYR A 133 12.44 -0.97 1.04
N ASP A 134 13.71 -1.00 1.45
CA ASP A 134 14.85 -0.48 0.68
C ASP A 134 15.52 -1.59 -0.14
N PHE A 135 15.58 -1.41 -1.46
CA PHE A 135 16.17 -2.37 -2.40
C PHE A 135 17.48 -1.86 -3.03
N THR A 136 18.00 -0.71 -2.58
CA THR A 136 19.15 -0.01 -3.18
C THR A 136 20.38 -0.91 -3.32
N ASN A 137 20.64 -1.76 -2.32
CA ASN A 137 21.83 -2.60 -2.26
C ASN A 137 21.58 -4.06 -2.69
N MET A 138 20.46 -4.33 -3.37
CA MET A 138 20.11 -5.66 -3.83
C MET A 138 20.45 -5.83 -5.32
N SER A 139 20.85 -7.04 -5.71
CA SER A 139 21.05 -7.43 -7.11
C SER A 139 19.97 -8.40 -7.60
N GLN A 140 19.34 -9.12 -6.67
CA GLN A 140 18.20 -10.00 -6.89
C GLN A 140 17.32 -9.97 -5.64
N ALA A 141 16.00 -10.05 -5.84
CA ALA A 141 15.05 -10.12 -4.74
C ALA A 141 13.82 -10.94 -5.13
N LYS A 142 13.29 -11.70 -4.16
CA LYS A 142 12.09 -12.53 -4.32
C LYS A 142 11.18 -12.35 -3.11
N LEU A 143 9.89 -12.27 -3.38
CA LEU A 143 8.86 -12.43 -2.37
C LEU A 143 8.41 -13.89 -2.36
N TYR A 144 8.36 -14.47 -1.16
CA TYR A 144 7.77 -15.78 -0.91
C TYR A 144 6.55 -15.59 -0.01
N PHE A 145 5.48 -16.32 -0.30
CA PHE A 145 4.32 -16.37 0.60
C PHE A 145 3.66 -17.73 0.51
N ASP A 146 3.11 -18.17 1.63
CA ASP A 146 2.33 -19.38 1.71
C ASP A 146 0.85 -19.06 1.53
N VAL A 147 0.18 -19.83 0.69
CA VAL A 147 -1.24 -19.65 0.38
C VAL A 147 -1.97 -20.99 0.46
N ALA A 148 -3.19 -20.94 0.99
CA ALA A 148 -4.15 -22.02 0.89
C ALA A 148 -5.50 -21.44 0.47
N TYR A 149 -6.08 -21.99 -0.59
CA TYR A 149 -7.28 -21.45 -1.21
C TYR A 149 -8.08 -22.55 -1.90
N VAL A 150 -9.40 -22.51 -1.75
CA VAL A 150 -10.32 -23.26 -2.60
C VAL A 150 -11.41 -22.33 -3.10
N PRO A 151 -11.81 -22.42 -4.38
CA PRO A 151 -12.91 -21.63 -4.87
C PRO A 151 -14.23 -22.12 -4.29
N TYR A 152 -15.21 -21.22 -4.15
CA TYR A 152 -16.55 -21.59 -3.73
C TYR A 152 -17.19 -22.56 -4.75
N SER A 153 -17.02 -22.27 -6.05
CA SER A 153 -17.38 -23.16 -7.14
C SER A 153 -16.51 -22.91 -8.38
N ASN A 154 -16.67 -23.70 -9.45
CA ASN A 154 -16.00 -23.42 -10.72
C ASN A 154 -16.44 -22.10 -11.38
N THR A 155 -17.54 -21.50 -10.91
CA THR A 155 -18.09 -20.23 -11.39
C THR A 155 -17.79 -19.08 -10.43
N TYR A 156 -17.75 -19.36 -9.13
CA TYR A 156 -17.51 -18.39 -8.07
C TYR A 156 -16.13 -18.61 -7.49
N SER A 157 -15.20 -17.75 -7.89
CA SER A 157 -13.81 -17.81 -7.48
C SER A 157 -13.24 -16.42 -7.23
N ASP A 158 -12.16 -16.42 -6.49
CA ASP A 158 -11.41 -15.27 -6.03
C ASP A 158 -10.10 -15.19 -6.80
N THR A 159 -9.42 -14.05 -6.60
CA THR A 159 -8.14 -13.77 -7.21
C THR A 159 -7.23 -13.14 -6.18
N LEU A 160 -5.98 -13.60 -6.13
CA LEU A 160 -4.91 -12.97 -5.37
C LEU A 160 -3.97 -12.27 -6.35
N GLU A 161 -3.67 -11.01 -6.06
CA GLU A 161 -2.75 -10.19 -6.83
C GLU A 161 -1.63 -9.68 -5.94
N VAL A 162 -0.37 -9.77 -6.41
CA VAL A 162 0.77 -9.06 -5.78
C VAL A 162 1.15 -7.90 -6.67
N LEU A 163 1.05 -6.71 -6.07
CA LEU A 163 1.33 -5.42 -6.69
C LEU A 163 2.55 -4.78 -6.02
N VAL A 164 3.35 -4.07 -6.79
CA VAL A 164 4.45 -3.24 -6.28
C VAL A 164 4.29 -1.78 -6.69
N SER A 165 4.74 -0.85 -5.85
CA SER A 165 4.74 0.59 -6.14
C SER A 165 6.10 1.19 -5.79
N THR A 166 6.57 2.11 -6.62
CA THR A 166 7.79 2.91 -6.43
C THR A 166 7.48 4.40 -6.25
N ASP A 167 6.20 4.76 -6.13
CA ASP A 167 5.70 6.14 -6.07
C ASP A 167 4.75 6.36 -4.89
N CYS A 168 5.02 5.68 -3.78
CA CYS A 168 4.27 5.77 -2.53
C CYS A 168 2.80 5.33 -2.65
N GLY A 169 2.52 4.41 -3.57
CA GLY A 169 1.19 3.84 -3.79
C GLY A 169 0.28 4.69 -4.67
N ALA A 170 0.83 5.60 -5.48
CA ALA A 170 0.06 6.34 -6.48
C ALA A 170 -0.23 5.47 -7.71
N THR A 171 0.74 4.66 -8.13
CA THR A 171 0.58 3.65 -9.17
C THR A 171 1.14 2.30 -8.72
N PHE A 172 0.62 1.24 -9.31
CA PHE A 172 0.99 -0.13 -8.99
C PHE A 172 1.27 -0.94 -10.26
N THR A 173 2.25 -1.82 -10.17
CA THR A 173 2.55 -2.82 -11.20
C THR A 173 2.25 -4.21 -10.68
N SER A 174 1.42 -4.96 -11.42
CA SER A 174 1.08 -6.35 -11.11
C SER A 174 2.23 -7.29 -11.47
N LEU A 175 2.64 -8.12 -10.51
CA LEU A 175 3.72 -9.11 -10.69
C LEU A 175 3.23 -10.55 -10.52
N TYR A 176 2.07 -10.72 -9.89
CA TYR A 176 1.42 -12.00 -9.69
C TYR A 176 -0.07 -11.75 -9.75
N LEU A 177 -0.79 -12.53 -10.55
CA LEU A 177 -2.25 -12.51 -10.61
C LEU A 177 -2.71 -13.93 -10.87
N LYS A 178 -3.21 -14.60 -9.83
CA LYS A 178 -3.79 -15.94 -9.96
C LYS A 178 -5.18 -15.95 -9.36
N GLY A 179 -6.13 -16.51 -10.09
CA GLY A 179 -7.50 -16.70 -9.63
C GLY A 179 -8.02 -18.09 -9.94
N GLY A 180 -9.14 -18.45 -9.30
CA GLY A 180 -9.78 -19.75 -9.46
C GLY A 180 -8.79 -20.91 -9.37
N ASN A 181 -8.83 -21.81 -10.33
CA ASN A 181 -8.01 -23.03 -10.33
C ASN A 181 -6.50 -22.76 -10.44
N GLN A 182 -6.06 -21.57 -10.87
CA GLN A 182 -4.64 -21.21 -10.89
C GLN A 182 -4.12 -20.87 -9.48
N LEU A 183 -4.99 -20.35 -8.61
CA LEU A 183 -4.67 -20.05 -7.22
C LEU A 183 -4.94 -21.25 -6.31
N ALA A 184 -5.95 -22.06 -6.63
CA ALA A 184 -6.46 -23.14 -5.79
C ALA A 184 -5.37 -24.12 -5.34
N THR A 185 -5.47 -24.55 -4.08
CA THR A 185 -4.69 -25.64 -3.48
C THR A 185 -5.55 -26.87 -3.17
N GLY A 186 -6.83 -26.83 -3.51
CA GLY A 186 -7.77 -27.93 -3.35
C GLY A 186 -9.00 -27.78 -4.27
N PRO A 187 -9.90 -28.77 -4.29
CA PRO A 187 -11.12 -28.71 -5.08
C PRO A 187 -12.08 -27.66 -4.53
N ALA A 188 -13.00 -27.20 -5.39
CA ALA A 188 -14.02 -26.23 -5.00
C ALA A 188 -14.89 -26.73 -3.82
N ASN A 189 -15.29 -25.83 -2.93
CA ASN A 189 -16.09 -26.15 -1.75
C ASN A 189 -17.15 -25.07 -1.47
N ALA A 190 -18.43 -25.44 -1.65
CA ALA A 190 -19.59 -24.61 -1.33
C ALA A 190 -20.32 -25.04 -0.05
N SER A 191 -19.89 -26.12 0.60
CA SER A 191 -20.68 -26.77 1.67
C SER A 191 -20.31 -26.26 3.06
N ALA A 192 -19.11 -25.72 3.25
CA ALA A 192 -18.64 -25.16 4.51
C ALA A 192 -17.47 -24.20 4.29
N PRO A 193 -17.19 -23.29 5.24
CA PRO A 193 -15.95 -22.51 5.24
C PRO A 193 -14.72 -23.41 5.13
N PHE A 194 -13.74 -22.96 4.34
CA PHE A 194 -12.52 -23.73 4.12
C PHE A 194 -11.55 -23.53 5.28
N VAL A 195 -11.15 -24.63 5.92
CA VAL A 195 -10.06 -24.67 6.89
C VAL A 195 -8.97 -25.58 6.32
N PRO A 196 -7.81 -25.04 5.90
CA PRO A 196 -6.78 -25.82 5.22
C PRO A 196 -6.09 -26.81 6.16
N SER A 197 -5.90 -28.03 5.68
CA SER A 197 -4.94 -28.98 6.28
C SER A 197 -3.50 -28.60 5.93
N ALA A 198 -2.52 -29.17 6.65
CA ALA A 198 -1.10 -28.96 6.39
C ALA A 198 -0.69 -29.23 4.92
N SER A 199 -1.34 -30.17 4.26
CA SER A 199 -1.06 -30.55 2.86
C SER A 199 -1.65 -29.62 1.80
N GLN A 200 -2.53 -28.70 2.21
CA GLN A 200 -3.24 -27.78 1.30
C GLN A 200 -2.64 -26.38 1.28
N TRP A 201 -1.49 -26.20 1.93
CA TRP A 201 -0.68 -25.00 1.77
C TRP A 201 0.32 -25.18 0.64
N ARG A 202 0.60 -24.10 -0.06
CA ARG A 202 1.61 -24.03 -1.11
C ARG A 202 2.37 -22.72 -0.98
N THR A 203 3.69 -22.79 -1.17
CA THR A 203 4.54 -21.60 -1.27
C THR A 203 4.56 -21.14 -2.71
N ASP A 204 4.11 -19.91 -2.92
CA ASP A 204 4.27 -19.21 -4.19
C ASP A 204 5.47 -18.25 -4.10
N THR A 205 6.02 -17.89 -5.25
CA THR A 205 7.19 -17.03 -5.36
C THR A 205 6.97 -15.99 -6.44
N VAL A 206 7.37 -14.76 -6.15
CA VAL A 206 7.31 -13.62 -7.09
C VAL A 206 8.71 -13.03 -7.19
N ASP A 207 9.20 -12.89 -8.42
CA ASP A 207 10.44 -12.15 -8.68
C ASP A 207 10.16 -10.65 -8.57
N VAL A 208 10.80 -10.00 -7.60
CA VAL A 208 10.69 -8.56 -7.36
C VAL A 208 12.02 -7.84 -7.65
N SER A 209 12.92 -8.49 -8.39
CA SER A 209 14.25 -7.93 -8.72
C SER A 209 14.16 -6.64 -9.55
N ARG A 210 12.99 -6.31 -10.10
CA ARG A 210 12.73 -5.01 -10.73
C ARG A 210 12.81 -3.82 -9.75
N LEU A 211 12.73 -4.07 -8.45
CA LEU A 211 12.89 -3.07 -7.40
C LEU A 211 14.36 -2.87 -7.01
N CYS A 212 15.25 -3.79 -7.39
CA CYS A 212 16.67 -3.71 -7.05
C CYS A 212 17.31 -2.41 -7.57
N GLY A 213 18.06 -1.74 -6.71
CA GLY A 213 18.67 -0.44 -7.00
C GLY A 213 17.77 0.78 -6.74
N LEU A 214 16.56 0.58 -6.20
CA LEU A 214 15.61 1.62 -5.81
C LEU A 214 15.41 1.72 -4.29
#